data_AF-A0A3D2J5V2-F1
#
_entry.id   AF-A0A3D2J5V2-F1
#
_cell.length_a   1.000
_cell.length_b   1.000
_cell.length_c   1.000
_cell.angle_alpha   90.00
_cell.angle_beta   90.00
_cell.angle_gamma   90.00
#
_symmetry.space_group_name_H-M   'P 1'
#
loop_
_entity.id
_entity.type
_entity.pdbx_description
1 polymer ?
#
loop_
_entity_poly.entity_id
_entity_poly.type
_entity_poly.pdbx_seq_one_letter_code
_entity_poly.pdbx_strand_id
1 'polypeptide(L)'
;MVRQDWSDDDLAQRLCERDPEALETLISRYSREVFYFIRVVLDGVGVSQDAEECLNDLFVVVWQEIETFDPGRGTLRTWLTMRAKFIALDRRRHLCRRQAHTMQSADEIRQWNSSDGSRNHSSGWGGYESDSRVALPPHPESNMEHLL
;
A
#
# COMPACT_ATOMS: atom_id res chain seq x y z
N MET A 1 -18.71 25.10 -5.33
CA MET A 1 -17.90 26.29 -5.64
C MET A 1 -17.04 26.49 -4.40
N VAL A 2 -15.79 26.03 -4.41
CA VAL A 2 -14.97 25.91 -3.20
C VAL A 2 -14.85 27.27 -2.49
N ARG A 3 -15.34 27.35 -1.24
CA ARG A 3 -15.30 28.57 -0.44
C ARG A 3 -13.91 28.73 0.19
N GLN A 4 -13.06 29.55 -0.42
CA GLN A 4 -11.67 29.75 0.04
C GLN A 4 -11.54 30.65 1.28
N ASP A 5 -12.63 31.21 1.79
CA ASP A 5 -12.58 32.30 2.79
C ASP A 5 -12.74 31.84 4.25
N TRP A 6 -12.89 30.54 4.53
CA TRP A 6 -12.98 30.06 5.91
C TRP A 6 -11.63 30.06 6.61
N SER A 7 -11.63 30.56 7.85
CA SER A 7 -10.48 30.41 8.75
C SER A 7 -10.23 28.93 9.07
N ASP A 8 -9.05 28.61 9.61
CA ASP A 8 -8.73 27.24 10.01
C ASP A 8 -9.70 26.72 11.10
N ASP A 9 -10.13 27.60 12.01
CA ASP A 9 -11.07 27.26 13.09
C ASP A 9 -12.50 27.04 12.54
N ASP A 10 -12.95 27.92 11.63
CA ASP A 10 -14.21 27.76 10.91
C ASP A 10 -14.28 26.46 10.10
N LEU A 11 -13.15 26.12 9.47
CA LEU A 11 -13.03 24.91 8.67
C LEU A 11 -13.07 23.66 9.56
N ALA A 12 -12.37 23.68 10.69
CA ALA A 12 -12.39 22.61 11.66
C ALA A 12 -13.78 22.40 12.26
N GLN A 13 -14.50 23.48 12.61
CA GLN A 13 -15.86 23.38 13.12
C GLN A 13 -16.81 22.74 12.09
N ARG A 14 -16.77 23.18 10.83
CA ARG A 14 -17.63 22.61 9.78
C ARG A 14 -17.29 21.16 9.46
N LEU A 15 -16.02 20.76 9.57
CA LEU A 15 -15.63 19.36 9.46
C LEU A 15 -16.22 18.52 10.60
N CYS A 16 -16.26 19.04 11.83
CA CYS A 16 -16.96 18.37 12.95
C CYS A 16 -18.48 18.25 12.69
N GLU A 17 -19.08 19.24 12.04
CA GLU A 17 -20.49 19.20 11.59
C GLU A 17 -20.73 18.25 10.40
N ARG A 18 -19.68 17.56 9.92
CA ARG A 18 -19.71 16.64 8.76
C ARG A 18 -20.18 17.33 7.48
N ASP A 19 -19.78 18.59 7.28
CA ASP A 19 -20.04 19.33 6.05
C ASP A 19 -19.08 18.86 4.92
N PRO A 20 -19.60 18.30 3.81
CA PRO A 20 -18.77 17.90 2.67
C PRO A 20 -18.05 19.08 2.00
N GLU A 21 -18.61 20.30 2.02
CA GLU A 21 -17.99 21.49 1.42
C GLU A 21 -16.72 21.89 2.20
N ALA A 22 -16.70 21.65 3.51
CA ALA A 22 -15.51 21.85 4.34
C ALA A 22 -14.40 20.86 4.00
N LEU A 23 -14.73 19.59 3.77
CA LEU A 23 -13.74 18.61 3.32
C LEU A 23 -13.18 18.95 1.93
N GLU A 24 -14.03 19.34 0.97
CA GLU A 24 -13.60 19.78 -0.36
C GLU A 24 -12.66 20.99 -0.30
N THR A 25 -12.98 21.94 0.59
CA THR A 25 -12.15 23.13 0.84
C THR A 25 -10.80 22.76 1.46
N LEU A 26 -10.80 21.86 2.45
CA LEU A 26 -9.57 21.35 3.07
C LEU A 26 -8.67 20.64 2.06
N ILE A 27 -9.25 19.76 1.24
CA ILE A 27 -8.54 19.06 0.16
C ILE A 27 -7.93 20.10 -0.79
N SER A 28 -8.71 21.05 -1.29
CA SER A 28 -8.23 22.06 -2.24
C SER A 28 -7.09 22.91 -1.68
N ARG A 29 -7.16 23.27 -0.38
CA ARG A 29 -6.19 24.16 0.27
C ARG A 29 -4.91 23.45 0.68
N TYR A 30 -4.99 22.22 1.20
CA TYR A 30 -3.87 21.54 1.83
C TYR A 30 -3.25 20.41 0.99
N SER A 31 -3.91 19.93 -0.07
CA SER A 31 -3.41 18.80 -0.88
C SER A 31 -1.98 19.01 -1.36
N ARG A 32 -1.69 20.15 -2.00
CA ARG A 32 -0.38 20.38 -2.61
C ARG A 32 0.76 20.40 -1.59
N GLU A 33 0.53 21.08 -0.47
CA GLU A 33 1.53 21.22 0.59
C GLU A 33 1.79 19.90 1.30
N VAL A 34 0.72 19.20 1.68
CA VAL A 34 0.85 17.93 2.41
C VAL A 34 1.39 16.84 1.49
N PHE A 35 1.00 16.82 0.22
CA PHE A 35 1.57 15.91 -0.77
C PHE A 35 3.09 16.09 -0.90
N TYR A 36 3.57 17.34 -0.99
CA TYR A 36 5.00 17.62 -1.04
C TYR A 36 5.70 17.14 0.23
N PHE A 37 5.13 17.41 1.40
CA PHE A 37 5.67 16.94 2.67
C PHE A 37 5.76 15.41 2.73
N ILE A 38 4.70 14.68 2.34
CA ILE A 38 4.70 13.22 2.29
C ILE A 38 5.77 12.70 1.34
N ARG A 39 5.93 13.31 0.15
CA ARG A 39 6.99 12.94 -0.80
C ARG A 39 8.39 13.07 -0.21
N VAL A 40 8.65 14.12 0.57
CA VAL A 40 9.93 14.29 1.26
C VAL A 40 10.13 13.20 2.31
N VAL A 41 9.08 12.78 3.03
CA VAL A 41 9.18 11.70 4.03
C VAL A 41 9.46 10.34 3.36
N LEU A 42 8.82 10.08 2.21
CA LEU A 42 8.95 8.83 1.44
C LEU A 42 10.16 8.80 0.49
N ASP A 43 10.97 9.86 0.46
CA ASP A 43 12.09 9.98 -0.46
C ASP A 43 13.07 8.80 -0.36
N GLY A 44 13.54 8.34 -1.51
CA GLY A 44 14.42 7.17 -1.64
C GLY A 44 13.77 5.80 -1.43
N VAL A 45 12.49 5.72 -1.03
CA VAL A 45 11.83 4.43 -0.74
C VAL A 45 10.50 4.26 -1.50
N GLY A 46 9.71 5.33 -1.65
CA GLY A 46 8.39 5.29 -2.29
C GLY A 46 8.32 5.98 -3.65
N VAL A 47 7.25 5.69 -4.40
CA VAL A 47 6.90 6.36 -5.65
C VAL A 47 5.82 7.42 -5.44
N SER A 48 5.51 8.23 -6.46
CA SER A 48 4.46 9.27 -6.38
C SER A 48 3.11 8.69 -5.93
N GLN A 49 2.77 7.49 -6.40
CA GLN A 49 1.52 6.81 -6.10
C GLN A 49 1.40 6.46 -4.60
N ASP A 50 2.51 6.10 -3.93
CA ASP A 50 2.50 5.90 -2.47
C ASP A 50 2.16 7.18 -1.72
N ALA A 51 2.62 8.33 -2.22
CA ALA A 51 2.31 9.62 -1.62
C ALA A 51 0.85 10.03 -1.83
N GLU A 52 0.27 9.70 -2.99
CA GLU A 52 -1.17 9.91 -3.27
C GLU A 52 -2.05 9.04 -2.35
N GLU A 53 -1.67 7.77 -2.16
CA GLU A 53 -2.34 6.88 -1.19
C GLU A 53 -2.30 7.45 0.22
N CYS A 54 -1.12 7.88 0.71
CA CYS A 54 -0.99 8.49 2.03
C CYS A 54 -1.81 9.78 2.18
N LEU A 55 -1.92 10.56 1.10
CA LEU A 55 -2.72 11.79 1.10
C LEU A 55 -4.22 11.48 1.20
N ASN A 56 -4.70 10.47 0.48
CA ASN A 56 -6.08 10.00 0.58
C ASN A 56 -6.38 9.46 1.99
N ASP A 57 -5.48 8.63 2.53
CA ASP A 57 -5.60 8.10 3.90
C ASP A 57 -5.68 9.24 4.91
N LEU A 58 -4.90 10.30 4.73
CA LEU A 58 -4.97 11.48 5.58
C LEU A 58 -6.36 12.10 5.55
N PHE A 59 -6.97 12.32 4.39
CA PHE A 59 -8.30 12.92 4.33
C PHE A 59 -9.38 12.04 4.96
N VAL A 60 -9.25 10.71 4.83
CA VAL A 60 -10.12 9.76 5.55
C VAL A 60 -9.94 9.88 7.06
N VAL A 61 -8.70 9.91 7.56
CA VAL A 61 -8.39 10.09 8.98
C VAL A 61 -8.90 11.44 9.49
N VAL A 62 -8.72 12.51 8.72
CA VAL A 62 -9.22 13.85 9.06
C VAL A 62 -10.73 13.80 9.20
N TRP A 63 -11.45 13.22 8.23
CA TRP A 63 -12.89 13.08 8.31
C TRP A 63 -13.31 12.29 9.56
N GLN A 64 -12.65 11.18 9.86
CA GLN A 64 -13.02 10.32 10.98
C GLN A 64 -12.66 10.90 12.36
N GLU A 65 -11.52 11.57 12.47
CA GLU A 65 -10.91 11.96 13.74
C GLU A 65 -10.88 13.47 13.99
N ILE A 66 -11.58 14.29 13.18
CA ILE A 66 -11.59 15.75 13.37
C ILE A 66 -12.04 16.17 14.78
N GLU A 67 -12.92 15.40 15.42
CA GLU A 67 -13.38 15.64 16.80
C GLU A 67 -12.24 15.63 17.83
N THR A 68 -11.08 15.05 17.49
CA THR A 68 -9.87 15.05 18.33
C THR A 68 -9.03 16.31 18.18
N PHE A 69 -9.33 17.16 17.20
CA PHE A 69 -8.65 18.43 17.02
C PHE A 69 -9.04 19.40 18.14
N ASP A 70 -8.02 19.95 18.80
CA ASP A 70 -8.15 20.95 19.86
C ASP A 70 -7.41 22.21 19.42
N PRO A 71 -8.12 23.31 19.09
CA PRO A 71 -7.50 24.56 18.66
C PRO A 71 -6.61 25.18 19.77
N GLY A 72 -6.81 24.81 21.04
CA GLY A 72 -5.94 25.22 22.14
C GLY A 72 -4.55 24.56 22.13
N ARG A 73 -4.38 23.45 21.40
CA ARG A 73 -3.09 22.72 21.31
C ARG A 73 -2.27 23.06 20.07
N GLY A 74 -2.87 23.73 19.08
CA GLY A 74 -2.17 24.14 17.87
C GLY A 74 -3.12 24.38 16.69
N THR A 75 -2.53 24.83 15.58
CA THR A 75 -3.29 25.13 14.35
C THR A 75 -3.72 23.85 13.62
N LEU A 76 -4.82 23.94 12.86
CA LEU A 76 -5.29 22.85 11.99
C LEU A 76 -4.18 22.35 11.06
N ARG A 77 -3.41 23.27 10.47
CA ARG A 77 -2.22 22.97 9.68
C ARG A 77 -1.22 22.07 10.43
N THR A 78 -0.88 22.41 11.66
CA THR A 78 0.09 21.64 12.46
C THR A 78 -0.44 20.24 12.74
N TRP A 79 -1.73 20.14 13.09
CA TRP A 79 -2.41 18.87 13.32
C TRP A 79 -2.42 17.99 12.05
N LEU A 80 -2.77 18.56 10.89
CA LEU A 80 -2.72 17.89 9.59
C LEU A 80 -1.31 17.37 9.27
N THR A 81 -0.27 18.21 9.45
CA THR A 81 1.11 17.80 9.20
C THR A 81 1.55 16.66 10.12
N MET A 82 1.14 16.68 11.40
CA MET A 82 1.43 15.57 12.32
C MET A 82 0.75 14.27 11.87
N ARG A 83 -0.54 14.32 11.51
CA ARG A 83 -1.26 13.14 11.00
C ARG A 83 -0.63 12.61 9.72
N ALA A 84 -0.31 13.50 8.77
CA ALA A 84 0.39 13.16 7.53
C ALA A 84 1.75 12.48 7.81
N LYS A 85 2.49 12.98 8.79
CA LYS A 85 3.79 12.42 9.19
C LYS A 85 3.65 10.98 9.69
N PHE A 86 2.65 10.72 10.55
CA PHE A 86 2.43 9.38 11.06
C PHE A 86 2.08 8.39 9.95
N ILE A 87 1.16 8.76 9.06
CA ILE A 87 0.78 7.95 7.89
C ILE A 87 1.98 7.68 6.99
N ALA A 88 2.73 8.72 6.61
CA ALA A 88 3.88 8.58 5.73
C ALA A 88 5.02 7.76 6.34
N LEU A 89 5.28 7.91 7.65
CA LEU A 89 6.28 7.09 8.34
C LEU A 89 5.87 5.63 8.41
N ASP A 90 4.59 5.36 8.64
CA ASP A 90 4.09 3.99 8.63
C ASP A 90 4.19 3.37 7.23
N ARG A 91 3.74 4.09 6.19
CA ARG A 91 3.91 3.66 4.80
C ARG A 91 5.37 3.39 4.46
N ARG A 92 6.30 4.27 4.86
CA ARG A 92 7.73 4.07 4.64
C ARG A 92 8.24 2.79 5.30
N ARG A 93 7.83 2.50 6.53
CA ARG A 93 8.19 1.25 7.23
C ARG A 93 7.67 0.03 6.45
N HIS A 94 6.45 0.08 5.93
CA HIS A 94 5.89 -0.97 5.08
C HIS A 94 6.70 -1.15 3.78
N LEU A 95 7.08 -0.07 3.11
CA LEU A 95 7.87 -0.11 1.88
C LEU A 95 9.29 -0.65 2.11
N CYS A 96 9.99 -0.19 3.15
CA CYS A 96 11.30 -0.71 3.52
C CYS A 96 11.27 -2.23 3.77
N ARG A 97 10.24 -2.74 4.47
CA ARG A 97 10.09 -4.19 4.70
C ARG A 97 9.85 -4.96 3.40
N ARG A 98 9.03 -4.43 2.50
CA ARG A 98 8.79 -5.04 1.17
C ARG A 98 10.07 -5.12 0.36
N GLN A 99 10.85 -4.03 0.30
CA GLN A 99 12.12 -4.00 -0.42
C GLN A 99 13.15 -5.00 0.14
N ALA A 100 13.25 -5.11 1.46
CA ALA A 100 14.13 -6.10 2.10
C ALA A 100 13.75 -7.54 1.70
N HIS A 101 12.45 -7.86 1.70
CA HIS A 101 11.97 -9.17 1.25
C HIS A 101 12.20 -9.41 -0.24
N THR A 102 11.99 -8.40 -1.10
CA THR A 102 12.28 -8.51 -2.53
C THR A 102 13.75 -8.77 -2.80
N MET A 103 14.65 -8.12 -2.05
CA MET A 103 16.10 -8.35 -2.17
C MET A 103 16.46 -9.79 -1.78
N GLN A 104 15.90 -10.30 -0.67
CA GLN A 104 16.10 -11.69 -0.24
C GLN A 104 15.61 -12.69 -1.29
N SER A 105 14.41 -12.50 -1.83
CA SER A 105 13.88 -13.39 -2.89
C SER A 105 14.70 -13.31 -4.19
N ALA A 106 15.21 -12.14 -4.56
CA ALA A 106 16.08 -12.00 -5.73
C ALA A 106 17.43 -12.71 -5.55
N ASP A 107 18.01 -12.66 -4.34
CA ASP A 107 19.23 -13.38 -4.01
C ASP A 107 19.02 -14.90 -3.95
N GLU A 108 17.88 -15.36 -3.46
CA GLU A 108 17.47 -16.78 -3.50
C GLU A 108 17.31 -17.29 -4.95
N ILE A 109 16.65 -16.51 -5.82
CA ILE A 109 16.51 -16.85 -7.26
C ILE A 109 17.89 -16.88 -7.94
N ARG A 110 18.78 -15.94 -7.61
CA ARG A 110 20.17 -15.92 -8.13
C ARG A 110 20.98 -17.13 -7.66
N GLN A 111 20.84 -17.51 -6.39
CA GLN A 111 21.49 -18.70 -5.85
C GLN A 111 20.99 -19.97 -6.55
N TRP A 112 19.66 -20.12 -6.71
CA TRP A 112 19.06 -21.25 -7.41
C TRP A 112 19.55 -21.39 -8.87
N ASN A 113 19.58 -20.28 -9.62
CA ASN A 113 20.08 -20.27 -11.00
C ASN A 113 21.59 -20.52 -11.11
N SER A 114 22.37 -20.18 -10.07
CA SER A 114 23.81 -20.45 -10.03
C SER A 114 24.12 -21.93 -9.76
N SER A 115 23.24 -22.63 -9.04
CA SER A 115 23.35 -24.08 -8.78
C SER A 115 22.98 -24.97 -9.99
N ASP A 116 22.37 -24.43 -11.04
CA ASP A 116 22.02 -25.19 -12.26
C ASP A 116 23.12 -25.16 -13.34
N GLY A 117 24.23 -24.46 -13.09
CA GLY A 117 25.37 -24.33 -14.02
C GLY A 117 26.40 -25.45 -13.95
N SER A 118 26.23 -26.47 -13.11
CA SER A 118 27.22 -27.55 -12.96
C SER A 118 26.59 -28.95 -12.91
N ARG A 119 25.96 -29.36 -14.01
CA ARG A 119 25.82 -30.79 -14.37
C ARG A 119 26.23 -31.01 -15.83
N ASN A 120 27.51 -30.81 -16.11
CA ASN A 120 28.15 -31.59 -17.17
C ASN A 120 28.76 -32.85 -16.53
N HIS A 121 27.96 -33.91 -16.44
CA HIS A 121 28.48 -35.27 -16.32
C HIS A 121 27.83 -36.11 -17.41
N SER A 122 28.50 -36.14 -18.56
CA SER A 122 28.31 -37.14 -19.58
C SER A 122 28.78 -38.49 -19.04
N SER A 123 27.85 -39.37 -18.70
CA SER A 123 28.08 -40.81 -18.70
C SER A 123 26.74 -41.49 -18.92
N GLY A 124 26.61 -42.08 -20.10
CA GLY A 124 25.38 -42.65 -20.61
C GLY A 124 24.86 -43.81 -19.80
N TRP A 125 23.55 -43.99 -19.90
CA TRP A 125 22.86 -45.22 -19.52
C TRP A 125 21.89 -45.56 -20.64
N GLY A 126 22.35 -46.46 -21.52
CA GLY A 126 21.46 -47.37 -22.21
C GLY A 126 21.07 -48.49 -21.23
N GLY A 127 19.83 -48.95 -21.31
CA GLY A 127 19.36 -50.06 -20.49
C GLY A 127 17.86 -49.98 -20.23
N TYR A 128 17.10 -50.64 -21.09
CA TYR A 128 15.75 -51.16 -20.88
C TYR A 128 15.51 -51.63 -19.43
N GLU A 129 14.31 -51.41 -18.86
CA GLU A 129 13.28 -52.45 -18.66
C GLU A 129 12.06 -51.90 -17.88
N SER A 130 10.99 -52.67 -17.93
CA SER A 130 9.58 -52.29 -17.81
C SER A 130 9.02 -52.01 -16.41
N ASP A 131 7.85 -51.37 -16.45
CA ASP A 131 6.68 -51.57 -15.57
C ASP A 131 6.69 -50.93 -14.17
N SER A 132 5.94 -49.83 -14.03
CA SER A 132 4.78 -49.80 -13.11
C SER A 132 4.07 -48.45 -13.21
N ARG A 133 2.77 -48.53 -13.49
CA ARG A 133 1.81 -47.43 -13.60
C ARG A 133 1.55 -46.78 -12.23
N VAL A 134 1.60 -45.45 -12.16
CA VAL A 134 0.75 -44.68 -11.23
C VAL A 134 0.05 -43.59 -12.03
N ALA A 135 -1.26 -43.77 -12.18
CA ALA A 135 -2.15 -42.90 -12.94
C ALA A 135 -2.34 -41.55 -12.21
N LEU A 136 -2.26 -40.46 -12.97
CA LEU A 136 -2.76 -39.15 -12.55
C LEU A 136 -4.29 -39.19 -12.40
N PRO A 137 -4.89 -38.62 -11.36
CA PRO A 137 -6.34 -38.47 -11.29
C PRO A 137 -6.82 -37.39 -12.27
N PRO A 138 -7.92 -37.61 -13.03
CA PRO A 138 -8.49 -36.59 -13.88
C PRO A 138 -9.26 -35.53 -13.05
N HIS A 139 -9.16 -34.27 -13.49
CA HIS A 139 -9.89 -33.13 -12.94
C HIS A 139 -11.41 -33.28 -13.07
N PRO A 140 -12.18 -32.62 -12.18
CA PRO A 140 -13.63 -32.70 -12.17
C PRO A 140 -14.21 -31.76 -13.23
N GLU A 141 -15.26 -32.18 -13.92
CA GLU A 141 -16.39 -31.29 -14.21
C GLU A 141 -17.59 -32.04 -14.80
N SER A 142 -18.75 -31.54 -14.42
CA SER A 142 -20.08 -31.74 -15.02
C SER A 142 -20.95 -32.89 -14.49
N ASN A 143 -21.76 -32.49 -13.49
CA ASN A 143 -23.22 -32.41 -13.57
C ASN A 143 -24.05 -33.71 -13.44
N MET A 144 -24.74 -33.83 -12.31
CA MET A 144 -26.05 -34.49 -12.16
C MET A 144 -26.74 -33.74 -11.00
N GLU A 145 -27.58 -32.75 -11.29
CA GLU A 145 -29.02 -32.97 -11.49
C GLU A 145 -29.56 -34.15 -10.68
N HIS A 146 -30.22 -33.79 -9.57
CA HIS A 146 -31.57 -34.21 -9.20
C HIS A 146 -31.92 -35.72 -9.11
N LEU A 147 -32.44 -36.05 -7.91
CA LEU A 147 -33.65 -36.83 -7.68
C LEU A 147 -33.60 -38.34 -8.02
N LEU A 148 -33.53 -39.16 -6.98
CA LEU A 148 -34.68 -39.89 -6.39
C LEU A 148 -34.23 -40.68 -5.15
#